data_AF-A0A660ZEW7-F1
#
_entry.id   AF-A0A660ZEW7-F1
#
_cell.length_a   1.000
_cell.length_b   1.000
_cell.length_c   1.000
_cell.angle_alpha   90.00
_cell.angle_beta   90.00
_cell.angle_gamma   90.00
#
_symmetry.space_group_name_H-M   'P 1'
#
loop_
_entity.id
_entity.type
_entity.pdbx_description
1 polymer ?
#
loop_
_entity_poly.entity_id
_entity_poly.type
_entity_poly.pdbx_seq_one_letter_code
_entity_poly.pdbx_strand_id
1 'polypeptide(L)'
;VANNAMDFEDLLLKPIELFNSNARILQKYKKKFSYILVDEFQDTNKAQYELIKLLVSKNCKISVVGDDAQSIYSWRGANLGNMLDFENDFKRYKSFRLEQNYRSTKMILEAAGSVIKNNKKQIIKTLWTQNNDGEQLTLIKCADEKDEAYQIAKYLKKEISKQKLSHKDFAILYRTNAQSRAMEDIFRREKIPYTIIGGVEFYRRKEVKDVIAYLRILSNQNDEESLLRIMNFPQRGIGNTTVNRMIGFARKHDITLYQTMARVFEVIDIKERIQKNVKGFRLLLEKYIGLKDKLSVSELTRALVDELGLVRMFKSERTPEAKNRLENINELLSALSEFSDSNKDTTLDQFLEDVSLVAGIDMYEDEKNAVTLLTLHSAKGLEFPIVFISGCEEDIFPIANRFNSDASVEEERRLFYVGVTRAENKVFLSHARSRYRFGEVAYQSRSRFIDELDPSTLLEINGGIGRKANRKTKKEVYYEYFDSVDYEDFDQENKTVRIGSRVMHEKFGLGKVVDVVGSGDMLKATVAFENNNVKQLMLKFAKLKILH
;
A
#
# COMPACT_ATOMS: atom_id res chain seq x y z
N VAL A 1 32.63 14.72 12.76
CA VAL A 1 32.50 15.94 13.60
C VAL A 1 32.37 17.25 12.79
N ALA A 2 32.73 17.30 11.51
CA ALA A 2 32.80 18.56 10.72
C ALA A 2 31.51 19.40 10.57
N ASN A 3 30.30 18.83 10.77
CA ASN A 3 29.04 19.54 10.54
C ASN A 3 28.25 19.92 11.80
N ASN A 4 28.72 19.56 13.00
CA ASN A 4 27.99 19.77 14.28
C ASN A 4 26.48 19.43 14.20
N ALA A 5 26.14 18.30 13.56
CA ALA A 5 24.78 17.84 13.35
C ALA A 5 24.62 16.44 13.96
N MET A 6 23.40 16.11 14.36
CA MET A 6 22.98 14.80 14.87
C MET A 6 21.76 14.34 14.07
N ASP A 7 21.70 13.06 13.73
CA ASP A 7 20.48 12.42 13.22
C ASP A 7 19.61 11.87 14.37
N PHE A 8 18.50 11.19 14.04
CA PHE A 8 17.60 10.64 15.07
C PHE A 8 18.24 9.52 15.90
N GLU A 9 19.17 8.74 15.34
CA GLU A 9 19.84 7.66 16.05
C GLU A 9 20.88 8.23 17.03
N ASP A 10 21.59 9.28 16.61
CA ASP A 10 22.51 10.05 17.46
C ASP A 10 21.83 10.57 18.74
N LEU A 11 20.54 10.92 18.68
CA LEU A 11 19.79 11.38 19.87
C LEU A 11 19.64 10.30 20.96
N LEU A 12 19.89 9.03 20.65
CA LEU A 12 19.98 7.95 21.63
C LEU A 12 21.43 7.55 21.91
N LEU A 13 22.25 7.42 20.87
CA LEU A 13 23.63 6.94 20.99
C LEU A 13 24.55 7.96 21.67
N LYS A 14 24.42 9.26 21.37
CA LYS A 14 25.26 10.30 21.97
C LYS A 14 25.01 10.48 23.48
N PRO A 15 23.77 10.46 23.99
CA PRO A 15 23.55 10.40 25.43
C PRO A 15 24.18 9.18 26.11
N ILE A 16 24.11 8.00 25.49
CA ILE A 16 24.75 6.78 26.02
C ILE A 16 26.27 6.95 26.06
N GLU A 17 26.88 7.43 24.99
CA GLU A 17 28.31 7.75 24.90
C GLU A 17 28.74 8.76 25.98
N LEU A 18 27.95 9.83 26.15
CA LEU A 18 28.18 10.86 27.17
C LEU A 18 28.10 10.31 28.58
N PHE A 19 27.10 9.48 28.88
CA PHE A 19 26.92 8.89 30.21
C PHE A 19 28.01 7.87 30.54
N ASN A 20 28.50 7.12 29.56
CA ASN A 20 29.62 6.19 29.73
C ASN A 20 30.96 6.90 29.91
N SER A 21 31.19 8.01 29.20
CA SER A 21 32.44 8.78 29.28
C SER A 21 32.48 9.78 30.44
N ASN A 22 31.33 10.25 30.93
CA ASN A 22 31.24 11.26 31.98
C ASN A 22 30.31 10.84 33.13
N ALA A 23 30.89 10.16 34.11
CA ALA A 23 30.19 9.71 35.30
C ALA A 23 29.53 10.87 36.09
N ARG A 24 30.12 12.08 36.08
CA ARG A 24 29.57 13.22 36.83
C ARG A 24 28.22 13.68 36.25
N ILE A 25 28.10 13.68 34.92
CA ILE A 25 26.85 13.98 34.23
C ILE A 25 25.83 12.86 34.46
N LEU A 26 26.24 11.59 34.32
CA LEU A 26 25.32 10.47 34.60
C LEU A 26 24.76 10.54 36.03
N GLN A 27 25.60 10.81 37.03
CA GLN A 27 25.17 10.95 38.43
C GLN A 27 24.19 12.12 38.62
N LYS A 28 24.36 13.23 37.89
CA LYS A 28 23.41 14.35 37.90
C LYS A 28 22.02 13.89 37.46
N TYR A 29 21.91 13.11 36.38
CA TYR A 29 20.63 12.59 35.89
C TYR A 29 20.06 11.48 36.78
N LYS A 30 20.90 10.57 37.29
CA LYS A 30 20.49 9.55 38.28
C LYS A 30 19.87 10.14 39.55
N LYS A 31 20.35 11.30 39.99
CA LYS A 31 19.80 12.03 41.14
C LYS A 31 18.49 12.76 40.81
N LYS A 32 18.30 13.14 39.55
CA LYS A 32 17.10 13.88 39.10
C LYS A 32 15.87 12.97 39.05
N PHE A 33 16.02 11.73 38.60
CA PHE A 33 14.91 10.80 38.41
C PHE A 33 14.75 9.87 39.61
N SER A 34 13.73 10.14 40.44
CA SER A 34 13.31 9.24 41.52
C SER A 34 12.40 8.11 41.01
N TYR A 35 11.68 8.37 39.91
CA TYR A 35 10.75 7.45 39.28
C TYR A 35 10.94 7.48 37.77
N ILE A 36 10.98 6.31 37.14
CA ILE A 36 11.03 6.15 35.69
C ILE A 36 9.83 5.28 35.29
N LEU A 37 8.98 5.81 34.43
CA LEU A 37 7.82 5.12 33.88
C LEU A 37 8.05 4.96 32.38
N VAL A 38 7.97 3.73 31.88
CA VAL A 38 8.14 3.42 30.47
C VAL A 38 6.90 2.69 29.99
N ASP A 39 6.19 3.29 29.04
CA ASP A 39 5.06 2.69 28.35
C ASP A 39 5.52 2.08 27.02
N GLU A 40 4.70 1.21 26.43
CA GLU A 40 4.99 0.52 25.15
C GLU A 40 6.36 -0.19 25.13
N PHE A 41 6.74 -0.79 26.25
CA PHE A 41 8.09 -1.32 26.47
C PHE A 41 8.49 -2.43 25.47
N GLN A 42 7.51 -3.16 24.93
CA GLN A 42 7.71 -4.18 23.90
C GLN A 42 8.30 -3.63 22.60
N ASP A 43 8.08 -2.34 22.29
CA ASP A 43 8.58 -1.70 21.08
C ASP A 43 9.95 -1.04 21.26
N THR A 44 10.56 -1.20 22.44
CA THR A 44 11.88 -0.62 22.70
C THR A 44 12.97 -1.31 21.89
N ASN A 45 13.89 -0.52 21.35
CA ASN A 45 15.11 -1.04 20.74
C ASN A 45 16.23 -1.19 21.79
N LYS A 46 17.34 -1.81 21.40
CA LYS A 46 18.47 -2.05 22.30
C LYS A 46 19.06 -0.75 22.89
N ALA A 47 19.18 0.31 22.09
CA ALA A 47 19.75 1.58 22.55
C ALA A 47 18.86 2.24 23.61
N GLN A 48 17.54 2.26 23.40
CA GLN A 48 16.56 2.75 24.38
C GLN A 48 16.64 1.97 25.68
N TYR A 49 16.73 0.63 25.60
CA TYR A 49 16.85 -0.22 26.78
C TYR A 49 18.17 0.03 27.55
N GLU A 50 19.30 0.16 26.86
CA GLU A 50 20.59 0.52 27.49
C GLU A 50 20.54 1.89 28.16
N LEU A 51 19.90 2.89 27.54
CA LEU A 51 19.73 4.21 28.13
C LEU A 51 18.91 4.15 29.43
N ILE A 52 17.83 3.35 29.44
CA ILE A 52 17.01 3.11 30.66
C ILE A 52 17.88 2.49 31.75
N LYS A 53 18.64 1.43 31.45
CA LYS A 53 19.54 0.77 32.42
C LYS A 53 20.57 1.73 32.99
N LEU A 54 21.14 2.60 32.14
CA LEU A 54 22.08 3.62 32.60
C LEU A 54 21.44 4.60 33.57
N LEU A 55 20.19 5.03 33.35
CA LEU A 55 19.53 6.04 34.18
C LEU A 55 18.99 5.49 35.51
N VAL A 56 18.69 4.20 35.60
CA VAL A 56 18.22 3.61 36.86
C VAL A 56 19.36 3.61 37.91
N SER A 57 19.07 4.21 39.06
CA SER A 57 19.93 4.20 40.25
C SER A 57 19.37 3.28 41.33
N LYS A 58 20.15 2.96 42.37
CA LYS A 58 19.68 2.12 43.50
C LYS A 58 18.42 2.66 44.19
N ASN A 59 18.20 3.98 44.16
CA ASN A 59 17.07 4.65 44.81
C ASN A 59 15.95 5.03 43.82
N CYS A 60 16.14 4.76 42.53
CA CYS A 60 15.14 5.01 41.50
C CYS A 60 14.16 3.83 41.43
N LYS A 61 12.86 4.12 41.37
CA LYS A 61 11.84 3.11 41.10
C LYS A 61 11.52 3.12 39.61
N ILE A 62 11.64 1.98 38.96
CA ILE A 62 11.27 1.81 37.55
C ILE A 62 9.98 1.00 37.46
N SER A 63 9.07 1.45 36.59
CA SER A 63 7.89 0.70 36.16
C SER A 63 7.87 0.67 34.65
N VAL A 64 7.77 -0.52 34.08
CA VAL A 64 7.61 -0.73 32.64
C VAL A 64 6.24 -1.36 32.39
N VAL A 65 5.59 -0.92 31.31
CA VAL A 65 4.31 -1.45 30.85
C VAL A 65 4.46 -1.84 29.39
N GLY A 66 3.93 -3.01 29.02
CA GLY A 66 3.99 -3.46 27.65
C GLY A 66 3.22 -4.75 27.42
N ASP A 67 2.95 -5.02 26.15
CA ASP A 67 2.19 -6.19 25.68
C ASP A 67 2.94 -6.85 24.52
N ASP A 68 3.44 -8.07 24.73
CA ASP A 68 4.17 -8.85 23.72
C ASP A 68 3.35 -9.16 22.45
N ALA A 69 2.02 -9.26 22.56
CA ALA A 69 1.11 -9.45 21.44
C ALA A 69 0.92 -8.17 20.61
N GLN A 70 1.38 -7.02 21.11
CA GLN A 70 1.31 -5.71 20.43
C GLN A 70 2.69 -5.19 19.98
N SER A 71 3.71 -6.05 19.95
CA SER A 71 5.03 -5.73 19.40
C SER A 71 5.02 -5.80 17.86
N ILE A 72 4.90 -4.65 17.19
CA ILE A 72 4.71 -4.55 15.72
C ILE A 72 5.73 -3.63 15.00
N TYR A 73 6.79 -3.23 15.70
CA TYR A 73 7.84 -2.35 15.16
C TYR A 73 9.20 -3.04 15.06
N SER A 74 9.25 -4.36 14.80
CA SER A 74 10.53 -5.08 14.74
C SER A 74 11.41 -4.55 13.59
N TRP A 75 10.78 -4.11 12.50
CA TRP A 75 11.43 -3.45 11.36
C TRP A 75 12.11 -2.11 11.70
N ARG A 76 11.75 -1.48 12.83
CA ARG A 76 12.44 -0.29 13.41
C ARG A 76 13.48 -0.67 14.46
N GLY A 77 13.77 -1.96 14.64
CA GLY A 77 14.72 -2.47 15.61
C GLY A 77 14.15 -2.73 17.00
N ALA A 78 12.82 -2.75 17.16
CA ALA A 78 12.19 -3.17 18.41
C ALA A 78 12.58 -4.63 18.74
N ASN A 79 12.91 -4.89 20.01
CA ASN A 79 13.33 -6.20 20.46
C ASN A 79 12.45 -6.68 21.61
N LEU A 80 11.57 -7.64 21.33
CA LEU A 80 10.74 -8.30 22.35
C LEU A 80 11.58 -8.94 23.47
N GLY A 81 12.83 -9.32 23.18
CA GLY A 81 13.79 -9.80 24.17
C GLY A 81 14.00 -8.83 25.34
N ASN A 82 13.84 -7.51 25.14
CA ASN A 82 13.97 -6.52 26.21
C ASN A 82 12.97 -6.77 27.36
N MET A 83 11.76 -7.27 27.07
CA MET A 83 10.79 -7.62 28.11
C MET A 83 11.25 -8.80 28.96
N LEU A 84 11.91 -9.79 28.34
CA LEU A 84 12.47 -10.95 29.04
C LEU A 84 13.74 -10.57 29.82
N ASP A 85 14.59 -9.73 29.22
CA ASP A 85 15.83 -9.25 29.83
C ASP A 85 15.56 -8.37 31.04
N PHE A 86 14.42 -7.67 31.10
CA PHE A 86 14.03 -6.87 32.26
C PHE A 86 13.96 -7.70 33.55
N GLU A 87 13.43 -8.92 33.49
CA GLU A 87 13.35 -9.81 34.65
C GLU A 87 14.75 -10.23 35.14
N ASN A 88 15.70 -10.39 34.21
CA ASN A 88 17.09 -10.75 34.50
C ASN A 88 17.89 -9.57 35.06
N ASP A 89 17.74 -8.39 34.47
CA ASP A 89 18.50 -7.19 34.80
C ASP A 89 18.00 -6.52 36.09
N PHE A 90 16.69 -6.59 36.37
CA PHE A 90 16.06 -5.96 37.54
C PHE A 90 15.50 -6.99 38.52
N LYS A 91 16.38 -7.71 39.23
CA LYS A 91 16.02 -8.79 40.18
C LYS A 91 15.02 -8.44 41.30
N ARG A 92 14.78 -7.15 41.58
CA ARG A 92 13.81 -6.65 42.56
C ARG A 92 12.65 -5.96 41.84
N TYR A 93 11.83 -6.74 41.15
CA TYR A 93 10.62 -6.24 40.50
C TYR A 93 9.36 -6.90 41.08
N LYS A 94 8.22 -6.27 40.83
CA LYS A 94 6.90 -6.86 41.05
C LYS A 94 6.23 -6.97 39.67
N SER A 95 5.74 -8.15 39.34
CA SER A 95 4.97 -8.37 38.12
C SER A 95 3.48 -8.25 38.42
N PHE A 96 2.77 -7.45 37.62
CA PHE A 96 1.32 -7.31 37.68
C PHE A 96 0.77 -7.66 36.31
N ARG A 97 -0.14 -8.64 36.24
CA ARG A 97 -0.82 -9.03 35.00
C ARG A 97 -2.20 -8.41 34.96
N LEU A 98 -2.46 -7.61 33.93
CA LEU A 98 -3.76 -7.00 33.69
C LEU A 98 -4.48 -7.83 32.64
N GLU A 99 -5.33 -8.74 33.09
CA GLU A 99 -6.03 -9.70 32.21
C GLU A 99 -7.46 -9.26 31.86
N GLN A 100 -8.01 -8.28 32.59
CA GLN A 100 -9.31 -7.72 32.28
C GLN A 100 -9.21 -6.66 31.18
N ASN A 101 -9.85 -6.91 30.06
CA ASN A 101 -10.03 -5.96 28.98
C ASN A 101 -11.35 -5.19 29.18
N TYR A 102 -11.27 -3.86 29.10
CA TYR A 102 -12.41 -2.95 29.28
C TYR A 102 -12.92 -2.36 27.96
N ARG A 103 -12.22 -2.60 26.84
CA ARG A 103 -12.52 -1.99 25.53
C ARG A 103 -13.52 -2.83 24.74
N SER A 104 -13.17 -4.08 24.50
CA SER A 104 -13.79 -4.92 23.48
C SER A 104 -14.86 -5.84 24.08
N THR A 105 -15.80 -6.29 23.24
CA THR A 105 -16.76 -7.36 23.59
C THR A 105 -16.07 -8.73 23.70
N LYS A 106 -16.76 -9.70 24.31
CA LYS A 106 -16.19 -11.05 24.46
C LYS A 106 -15.89 -11.71 23.12
N MET A 107 -16.78 -11.56 22.15
CA MET A 107 -16.62 -12.14 20.81
C MET A 107 -15.37 -11.62 20.09
N ILE A 108 -15.05 -10.33 20.24
CA ILE A 108 -13.83 -9.74 19.67
C ILE A 108 -12.58 -10.30 20.36
N LEU A 109 -12.61 -10.47 21.68
CA LEU A 109 -11.47 -11.01 22.44
C LEU A 109 -11.24 -12.50 22.15
N GLU A 110 -12.30 -13.29 22.02
CA GLU A 110 -12.24 -14.70 21.64
C GLU A 110 -11.66 -14.86 20.23
N ALA A 111 -12.16 -14.07 19.27
CA ALA A 111 -11.62 -14.02 17.91
C ALA A 111 -10.13 -13.66 17.89
N ALA A 112 -9.75 -12.54 18.52
CA ALA A 112 -8.35 -12.10 18.57
C ALA A 112 -7.44 -13.14 19.28
N GLY A 113 -7.94 -13.72 20.38
CA GLY A 113 -7.27 -14.77 21.14
C GLY A 113 -7.03 -16.04 20.32
N SER A 114 -8.01 -16.43 19.48
CA SER A 114 -7.92 -17.61 18.62
C SER A 114 -6.84 -17.49 17.54
N VAL A 115 -6.54 -16.27 17.09
CA VAL A 115 -5.46 -16.01 16.14
C VAL A 115 -4.13 -15.96 16.88
N ILE A 116 -3.97 -15.09 17.88
CA ILE A 116 -2.67 -14.85 18.52
C ILE A 116 -2.06 -16.10 19.19
N LYS A 117 -2.89 -17.05 19.65
CA LYS A 117 -2.43 -18.32 20.24
C LYS A 117 -1.53 -19.15 19.32
N ASN A 118 -1.57 -18.91 18.00
CA ASN A 118 -0.73 -19.59 17.02
C ASN A 118 0.73 -19.09 17.00
N ASN A 119 1.06 -18.01 17.72
CA ASN A 119 2.45 -17.58 17.92
C ASN A 119 3.17 -18.49 18.92
N LYS A 120 4.40 -18.92 18.58
CA LYS A 120 5.19 -19.84 19.42
C LYS A 120 5.86 -19.10 20.59
N LYS A 121 6.34 -17.88 20.35
CA LYS A 121 7.04 -17.05 21.34
C LYS A 121 6.11 -15.96 21.86
N GLN A 122 5.37 -16.29 22.92
CA GLN A 122 4.45 -15.36 23.60
C GLN A 122 4.45 -15.57 25.11
N ILE A 123 4.11 -14.51 25.85
CA ILE A 123 3.79 -14.58 27.27
C ILE A 123 2.34 -15.09 27.37
N ILE A 124 2.17 -16.27 27.96
CA ILE A 124 0.84 -16.87 28.12
C ILE A 124 0.00 -16.01 29.06
N LYS A 125 -1.12 -15.53 28.54
CA LYS A 125 -2.13 -14.73 29.24
C LYS A 125 -3.51 -15.01 28.66
N THR A 126 -4.51 -14.93 29.52
CA THR A 126 -5.92 -15.11 29.12
C THR A 126 -6.65 -13.81 29.37
N LEU A 127 -6.95 -13.07 28.30
CA LEU A 127 -7.74 -11.85 28.41
C LEU A 127 -9.22 -12.19 28.57
N TRP A 128 -9.90 -11.46 29.45
CA TRP A 128 -11.35 -11.60 29.69
C TRP A 128 -12.01 -10.23 29.81
N THR A 129 -13.34 -10.15 29.66
CA THR A 129 -14.08 -8.89 29.81
C THR A 129 -15.43 -9.09 30.52
N GLN A 130 -15.89 -8.03 31.20
CA GLN A 130 -17.25 -7.92 31.74
C GLN A 130 -18.23 -7.29 30.75
N ASN A 131 -17.75 -6.85 29.59
CA ASN A 131 -18.59 -6.33 28.52
C ASN A 131 -19.54 -7.42 28.02
N ASN A 132 -20.56 -6.99 27.27
CA ASN A 132 -21.50 -7.92 26.66
C ASN A 132 -20.79 -8.88 25.67
N ASP A 133 -21.50 -9.95 25.30
CA ASP A 133 -20.93 -10.96 24.42
C ASP A 133 -20.57 -10.37 23.05
N GLY A 134 -21.38 -9.41 22.55
CA GLY A 134 -21.17 -8.74 21.27
C GLY A 134 -21.72 -9.55 20.09
N GLU A 135 -21.47 -9.04 18.87
CA GLU A 135 -21.81 -9.72 17.62
C GLU A 135 -20.59 -10.47 17.06
N GLN A 136 -20.82 -11.54 16.29
CA GLN A 136 -19.77 -12.23 15.53
C GLN A 136 -19.04 -11.27 14.59
N LEU A 137 -17.75 -11.50 14.39
CA LEU A 137 -16.96 -10.83 13.36
C LEU A 137 -17.59 -11.13 12.01
N THR A 138 -17.80 -10.10 11.18
CA THR A 138 -18.44 -10.28 9.88
C THR A 138 -17.38 -10.30 8.77
N LEU A 139 -17.23 -11.41 8.04
CA LEU A 139 -16.35 -11.50 6.88
C LEU A 139 -17.12 -11.22 5.59
N ILE A 140 -16.76 -10.14 4.89
CA ILE A 140 -17.31 -9.73 3.60
C ILE A 140 -16.46 -10.31 2.47
N LYS A 141 -17.07 -11.18 1.66
CA LYS A 141 -16.45 -11.69 0.43
C LYS A 141 -16.75 -10.77 -0.74
N CYS A 142 -15.71 -10.23 -1.35
CA CYS A 142 -15.79 -9.28 -2.46
C CYS A 142 -15.22 -9.88 -3.75
N ALA A 143 -15.71 -9.41 -4.89
CA ALA A 143 -15.18 -9.81 -6.19
C ALA A 143 -13.78 -9.23 -6.43
N ASP A 144 -13.66 -7.91 -6.34
CA ASP A 144 -12.44 -7.13 -6.56
C ASP A 144 -12.28 -6.01 -5.50
N GLU A 145 -11.22 -5.21 -5.60
CA GLU A 145 -10.93 -4.09 -4.70
C GLU A 145 -12.01 -2.98 -4.75
N LYS A 146 -12.71 -2.82 -5.88
CA LYS A 146 -13.78 -1.82 -6.03
C LYS A 146 -15.05 -2.30 -5.34
N ASP A 147 -15.42 -3.56 -5.53
CA ASP A 147 -16.51 -4.20 -4.80
C ASP A 147 -16.21 -4.20 -3.30
N GLU A 148 -14.97 -4.44 -2.87
CA GLU A 148 -14.57 -4.31 -1.47
C GLU A 148 -14.87 -2.92 -0.90
N ALA A 149 -14.38 -1.86 -1.55
CA ALA A 149 -14.64 -0.50 -1.11
C ALA A 149 -16.15 -0.16 -1.11
N TYR A 150 -16.89 -0.62 -2.13
CA TYR A 150 -18.34 -0.45 -2.22
C TYR A 150 -19.10 -1.18 -1.12
N GLN A 151 -18.75 -2.44 -0.82
CA GLN A 151 -19.38 -3.18 0.27
C GLN A 151 -19.08 -2.54 1.61
N ILE A 152 -17.85 -2.09 1.86
CA ILE A 152 -17.50 -1.37 3.10
C ILE A 152 -18.36 -0.12 3.24
N ALA A 153 -18.46 0.72 2.19
CA ALA A 153 -19.34 1.89 2.20
C ALA A 153 -20.81 1.53 2.49
N LYS A 154 -21.31 0.45 1.87
CA LYS A 154 -22.68 -0.05 2.07
C LYS A 154 -22.94 -0.53 3.49
N TYR A 155 -22.03 -1.31 4.08
CA TYR A 155 -22.18 -1.79 5.46
C TYR A 155 -22.02 -0.65 6.47
N LEU A 156 -21.13 0.31 6.20
CA LEU A 156 -21.02 1.52 6.99
C LEU A 156 -22.34 2.31 7.02
N LYS A 157 -22.94 2.60 5.85
CA LYS A 157 -24.26 3.25 5.76
C LYS A 157 -25.37 2.45 6.44
N LYS A 158 -25.29 1.11 6.40
CA LYS A 158 -26.23 0.22 7.09
C LYS A 158 -26.10 0.34 8.62
N GLU A 159 -24.88 0.37 9.15
CA GLU A 159 -24.68 0.52 10.60
C GLU A 159 -25.05 1.93 11.09
N ILE A 160 -24.79 2.99 10.30
CA ILE A 160 -25.27 4.36 10.59
C ILE A 160 -26.80 4.45 10.61
N SER A 161 -27.50 3.68 9.77
CA SER A 161 -28.97 3.71 9.75
C SER A 161 -29.61 2.80 10.80
N LYS A 162 -28.95 1.69 11.18
CA LYS A 162 -29.42 0.76 12.21
C LYS A 162 -29.18 1.29 13.62
N GLN A 163 -28.06 1.99 13.84
CA GLN A 163 -27.62 2.48 15.14
C GLN A 163 -27.54 4.01 15.12
N LYS A 164 -27.61 4.69 16.27
CA LYS A 164 -27.37 6.16 16.35
C LYS A 164 -25.86 6.47 16.27
N LEU A 165 -25.17 5.90 15.29
CA LEU A 165 -23.73 6.11 15.06
C LEU A 165 -23.50 7.19 14.01
N SER A 166 -22.32 7.78 14.08
CA SER A 166 -21.83 8.86 13.23
C SER A 166 -20.54 8.43 12.52
N HIS A 167 -20.10 9.13 11.48
CA HIS A 167 -18.94 8.72 10.69
C HIS A 167 -17.66 8.58 11.51
N LYS A 168 -17.47 9.40 12.56
CA LYS A 168 -16.33 9.32 13.48
C LYS A 168 -16.24 8.01 14.28
N ASP A 169 -17.33 7.26 14.39
CA ASP A 169 -17.39 6.01 15.15
C ASP A 169 -16.83 4.82 14.35
N PHE A 170 -16.39 5.06 13.10
CA PHE A 170 -15.90 4.07 12.18
C PHE A 170 -14.42 4.30 11.84
N ALA A 171 -13.66 3.19 11.87
CA ALA A 171 -12.31 3.14 11.32
C ALA A 171 -12.15 2.05 10.26
N ILE A 172 -11.32 2.32 9.25
CA ILE A 172 -10.96 1.38 8.19
C ILE A 172 -9.45 1.20 8.24
N LEU A 173 -9.06 -0.02 8.60
CA LEU A 173 -7.68 -0.45 8.74
C LEU A 173 -7.25 -1.20 7.49
N TYR A 174 -6.09 -0.85 6.96
CA TYR A 174 -5.45 -1.53 5.84
C TYR A 174 -3.98 -1.78 6.13
N ARG A 175 -3.36 -2.70 5.39
CA ARG A 175 -1.97 -3.08 5.61
C ARG A 175 -0.98 -2.14 4.93
N THR A 176 -1.35 -1.57 3.78
CA THR A 176 -0.51 -0.63 3.00
C THR A 176 -1.30 0.60 2.58
N ASN A 177 -0.63 1.75 2.47
CA ASN A 177 -1.28 3.01 2.06
C ASN A 177 -1.82 2.96 0.62
N ALA A 178 -1.32 2.07 -0.24
CA ALA A 178 -1.85 1.91 -1.59
C ALA A 178 -3.33 1.48 -1.60
N GLN A 179 -3.75 0.68 -0.62
CA GLN A 179 -5.15 0.20 -0.50
C GLN A 179 -6.15 1.33 -0.25
N SER A 180 -5.72 2.49 0.27
CA SER A 180 -6.64 3.59 0.57
C SER A 180 -7.31 4.15 -0.68
N ARG A 181 -6.66 4.10 -1.85
CA ARG A 181 -7.15 4.75 -3.08
C ARG A 181 -8.55 4.27 -3.47
N ALA A 182 -8.78 2.95 -3.55
CA ALA A 182 -10.09 2.41 -3.90
C ALA A 182 -11.18 2.84 -2.90
N MET A 183 -10.84 2.91 -1.62
CA MET A 183 -11.75 3.39 -0.56
C MET A 183 -12.06 4.87 -0.73
N GLU A 184 -11.03 5.69 -0.92
CA GLU A 184 -11.15 7.14 -1.14
C GLU A 184 -12.03 7.44 -2.37
N ASP A 185 -11.87 6.70 -3.47
CA ASP A 185 -12.67 6.84 -4.69
C ASP A 185 -14.17 6.58 -4.42
N ILE A 186 -14.50 5.47 -3.76
CA ILE A 186 -15.89 5.15 -3.42
C ILE A 186 -16.45 6.14 -2.41
N PHE A 187 -15.70 6.51 -1.37
CA PHE A 187 -16.19 7.38 -0.31
C PHE A 187 -16.50 8.78 -0.84
N ARG A 188 -15.67 9.31 -1.75
CA ARG A 188 -15.97 10.55 -2.45
C ARG A 188 -17.24 10.45 -3.28
N ARG A 189 -17.39 9.40 -4.11
CA ARG A 189 -18.59 9.19 -4.96
C ARG A 189 -19.87 9.06 -4.12
N GLU A 190 -19.77 8.35 -3.00
CA GLU A 190 -20.87 8.10 -2.07
C GLU A 190 -21.10 9.25 -1.07
N LYS A 191 -20.32 10.34 -1.17
CA LYS A 191 -20.33 11.52 -0.28
C LYS A 191 -20.17 11.17 1.20
N ILE A 192 -19.31 10.21 1.49
CA ILE A 192 -18.93 9.81 2.85
C ILE A 192 -17.70 10.63 3.26
N PRO A 193 -17.78 11.49 4.29
CA PRO A 193 -16.62 12.24 4.79
C PRO A 193 -15.60 11.27 5.40
N TYR A 194 -14.31 11.49 5.11
CA TYR A 194 -13.22 10.66 5.63
C TYR A 194 -11.96 11.46 5.94
N THR A 195 -11.13 10.94 6.83
CA THR A 195 -9.82 11.47 7.18
C THR A 195 -8.77 10.38 7.13
N ILE A 196 -7.52 10.71 6.79
CA ILE A 196 -6.41 9.76 6.71
C ILE A 196 -5.40 10.05 7.83
N ILE A 197 -5.19 9.09 8.74
CA ILE A 197 -4.19 9.20 9.82
C ILE A 197 -2.87 8.53 9.41
N GLY A 198 -1.76 9.26 9.56
CA GLY A 198 -0.42 8.74 9.29
C GLY A 198 -0.13 8.60 7.79
N GLY A 199 -0.88 9.29 6.94
CA GLY A 199 -0.70 9.35 5.50
C GLY A 199 -1.24 10.67 4.94
N VAL A 200 -1.08 10.85 3.63
CA VAL A 200 -1.75 11.91 2.87
C VAL A 200 -2.68 11.25 1.85
N GLU A 201 -3.74 11.96 1.49
CA GLU A 201 -4.64 11.59 0.38
C GLU A 201 -3.84 11.15 -0.84
N PHE A 202 -4.37 10.15 -1.55
CA PHE A 202 -3.64 9.48 -2.62
C PHE A 202 -3.03 10.46 -3.64
N TYR A 203 -3.84 11.39 -4.15
CA TYR A 203 -3.42 12.40 -5.15
C TYR A 203 -2.52 13.50 -4.58
N ARG A 204 -2.39 13.62 -3.25
CA ARG A 204 -1.49 14.56 -2.57
C ARG A 204 -0.11 13.96 -2.27
N ARG A 205 0.08 12.64 -2.45
CA ARG A 205 1.37 11.95 -2.24
C ARG A 205 2.44 12.51 -3.17
N LYS A 206 3.69 12.61 -2.69
CA LYS A 206 4.77 13.29 -3.41
C LYS A 206 4.98 12.70 -4.80
N GLU A 207 5.20 11.38 -4.88
CA GLU A 207 5.44 10.63 -6.10
C GLU A 207 4.26 10.66 -7.07
N VAL A 208 3.03 10.70 -6.54
CA VAL A 208 1.80 10.81 -7.35
C VAL A 208 1.69 12.23 -7.93
N LYS A 209 1.89 13.27 -7.11
CA LYS A 209 1.96 14.67 -7.57
C LYS A 209 3.09 14.91 -8.56
N ASP A 210 4.22 14.24 -8.42
CA ASP A 210 5.34 14.35 -9.36
C ASP A 210 4.94 13.82 -10.74
N VAL A 211 4.33 12.63 -10.83
CA VAL A 211 3.82 12.09 -12.10
C VAL A 211 2.67 12.95 -12.66
N ILE A 212 1.74 13.41 -11.83
CA ILE A 212 0.65 14.30 -12.26
C ILE A 212 1.19 15.63 -12.79
N ALA A 213 2.25 16.18 -12.19
CA ALA A 213 2.87 17.41 -12.67
C ALA A 213 3.48 17.23 -14.06
N TYR A 214 4.07 16.06 -14.37
CA TYR A 214 4.44 15.75 -15.76
C TYR A 214 3.24 15.79 -16.69
N LEU A 215 2.17 15.07 -16.33
CA LEU A 215 0.94 15.01 -17.12
C LEU A 215 0.32 16.40 -17.34
N ARG A 216 0.32 17.25 -16.32
CA ARG A 216 -0.11 18.65 -16.42
C ARG A 216 0.72 19.45 -17.42
N ILE A 217 2.03 19.28 -17.45
CA ILE A 217 2.89 19.95 -18.45
C ILE A 217 2.66 19.43 -19.87
N LEU A 218 2.35 18.14 -20.04
CA LEU A 218 1.99 17.60 -21.35
C LEU A 218 0.68 18.20 -21.88
N SER A 219 -0.25 18.52 -20.97
CA SER A 219 -1.53 19.17 -21.28
C SER A 219 -1.40 20.69 -21.46
N ASN A 220 -0.78 21.37 -20.50
CA ASN A 220 -0.66 22.81 -20.41
C ASN A 220 0.79 23.22 -20.08
N GLN A 221 1.53 23.68 -21.09
CA GLN A 221 2.92 24.10 -20.95
C GLN A 221 3.10 25.42 -20.17
N ASN A 222 2.02 26.13 -19.87
CA ASN A 222 2.05 27.38 -19.11
C ASN A 222 1.91 27.16 -17.60
N ASP A 223 1.71 25.91 -17.13
CA ASP A 223 1.67 25.58 -15.71
C ASP A 223 3.08 25.67 -15.08
N GLU A 224 3.44 26.87 -14.62
CA GLU A 224 4.76 27.13 -14.03
C GLU A 224 4.99 26.30 -12.76
N GLU A 225 3.97 26.08 -11.93
CA GLU A 225 4.10 25.33 -10.66
C GLU A 225 4.46 23.87 -10.92
N SER A 226 3.73 23.20 -11.82
CA SER A 226 4.02 21.82 -12.21
C SER A 226 5.40 21.70 -12.84
N LEU A 227 5.82 22.66 -13.67
CA LEU A 227 7.14 22.64 -14.32
C LEU A 227 8.27 22.77 -13.31
N LEU A 228 8.14 23.70 -12.35
CA LEU A 228 9.12 23.88 -11.28
C LEU A 228 9.26 22.62 -10.43
N ARG A 229 8.15 21.94 -10.13
CA ARG A 229 8.13 20.70 -9.36
C ARG A 229 8.95 19.58 -10.00
N ILE A 230 8.80 19.39 -11.31
CA ILE A 230 9.44 18.28 -12.04
C ILE A 230 10.80 18.65 -12.64
N MET A 231 11.20 19.93 -12.57
CA MET A 231 12.39 20.47 -13.23
C MET A 231 13.64 19.63 -12.96
N ASN A 232 13.83 19.19 -11.71
CA ASN A 232 14.97 18.39 -11.28
C ASN A 232 14.56 17.03 -10.69
N PHE A 233 13.33 16.56 -10.96
CA PHE A 233 12.88 15.23 -10.55
C PHE A 233 12.53 14.36 -11.77
N PRO A 234 13.13 13.18 -11.97
CA PRO A 234 14.31 12.64 -11.27
C PRO A 234 15.52 13.56 -11.37
N GLN A 235 16.55 13.33 -10.55
CA GLN A 235 17.73 14.20 -10.50
C GLN A 235 18.39 14.35 -11.89
N ARG A 236 18.48 15.59 -12.36
CA ARG A 236 19.12 15.97 -13.64
C ARG A 236 20.24 16.99 -13.48
N GLY A 237 20.54 17.41 -12.26
CA GLY A 237 21.56 18.42 -11.99
C GLY A 237 21.12 19.85 -12.38
N ILE A 238 19.82 20.14 -12.34
CA ILE A 238 19.27 21.49 -12.52
C ILE A 238 18.98 22.06 -11.13
N GLY A 239 19.89 22.90 -10.62
CA GLY A 239 19.79 23.44 -9.26
C GLY A 239 18.88 24.67 -9.13
N ASN A 240 18.41 24.97 -7.92
CA ASN A 240 17.51 26.10 -7.64
C ASN A 240 18.04 27.46 -8.12
N THR A 241 19.35 27.69 -8.06
CA THR A 241 19.97 28.92 -8.59
C THR A 241 19.80 29.07 -10.10
N THR A 242 19.87 27.96 -10.84
CA THR A 242 19.63 27.93 -12.29
C THR A 242 18.15 28.20 -12.57
N VAL A 243 17.26 27.55 -11.82
CA VAL A 243 15.82 27.74 -11.95
C VAL A 243 15.43 29.20 -11.71
N ASN A 244 15.93 29.82 -10.65
CA ASN A 244 15.66 31.24 -10.36
C ASN A 244 16.16 32.18 -11.46
N ARG A 245 17.30 31.87 -12.10
CA ARG A 245 17.82 32.64 -13.25
C ARG A 245 16.92 32.48 -14.48
N MET A 246 16.43 31.27 -14.74
CA MET A 246 15.47 31.02 -15.81
C MET A 246 14.16 31.77 -15.57
N ILE A 247 13.62 31.77 -14.35
CA ILE A 247 12.44 32.57 -13.97
C ILE A 247 12.70 34.07 -14.19
N GLY A 248 13.87 34.56 -13.79
CA GLY A 248 14.25 35.96 -14.00
C GLY A 248 14.32 36.33 -15.49
N PHE A 249 14.86 35.44 -16.33
CA PHE A 249 14.88 35.61 -17.78
C PHE A 249 13.48 35.57 -18.39
N ALA A 250 12.64 34.62 -17.96
CA ALA A 250 11.26 34.46 -18.40
C ALA A 250 10.47 35.76 -18.17
N ARG A 251 10.56 36.33 -16.95
CA ARG A 251 9.92 37.59 -16.58
C ARG A 251 10.45 38.79 -17.36
N LYS A 252 11.76 38.87 -17.59
CA LYS A 252 12.38 39.99 -18.33
C LYS A 252 11.94 40.02 -19.80
N HIS A 253 11.71 38.85 -20.39
CA HIS A 253 11.36 38.71 -21.81
C HIS A 253 9.87 38.47 -22.05
N ASP A 254 9.05 38.50 -21.00
CA ASP A 254 7.61 38.22 -21.05
C ASP A 254 7.28 36.89 -21.77
N ILE A 255 8.04 35.85 -21.43
CA ILE A 255 7.88 34.49 -21.96
C ILE A 255 7.63 33.51 -20.83
N THR A 256 7.07 32.35 -21.14
CA THR A 256 6.85 31.32 -20.14
C THR A 256 8.13 30.60 -19.75
N LEU A 257 8.14 29.96 -18.57
CA LEU A 257 9.28 29.16 -18.14
C LEU A 257 9.56 28.00 -19.10
N TYR A 258 8.52 27.40 -19.70
CA TYR A 258 8.67 26.38 -20.74
C TYR A 258 9.36 26.94 -22.00
N GLN A 259 8.93 28.11 -22.49
CA GLN A 259 9.59 28.78 -23.62
C GLN A 259 11.05 29.14 -23.31
N THR A 260 11.35 29.49 -22.06
CA THR A 260 12.71 29.75 -21.60
C THR A 260 13.63 28.54 -21.74
N MET A 261 13.11 27.30 -21.65
CA MET A 261 13.91 26.10 -21.86
C MET A 261 14.50 26.01 -23.28
N ALA A 262 13.81 26.58 -24.28
CA ALA A 262 14.31 26.67 -25.65
C ALA A 262 15.46 27.67 -25.78
N ARG A 263 15.42 28.74 -24.98
CA ARG A 263 16.35 29.88 -24.98
C ARG A 263 17.34 29.82 -23.82
N VAL A 264 17.55 28.65 -23.21
CA VAL A 264 18.38 28.50 -22.00
C VAL A 264 19.84 28.93 -22.22
N PHE A 265 20.32 28.92 -23.47
CA PHE A 265 21.65 29.38 -23.84
C PHE A 265 21.81 30.91 -23.78
N GLU A 266 20.71 31.66 -23.83
CA GLU A 266 20.69 33.13 -23.69
C GLU A 266 20.67 33.57 -22.21
N VAL A 267 20.41 32.64 -21.30
CA VAL A 267 20.33 32.95 -19.87
C VAL A 267 21.73 33.10 -19.30
N ILE A 268 22.02 34.32 -18.83
CA ILE A 268 23.33 34.69 -18.27
C ILE A 268 23.71 33.78 -17.09
N ASP A 269 25.01 33.48 -16.99
CA ASP A 269 25.64 32.71 -15.92
C ASP A 269 25.20 31.24 -15.78
N ILE A 270 24.47 30.67 -16.73
CA ILE A 270 24.19 29.21 -16.73
C ILE A 270 25.32 28.48 -17.46
N LYS A 271 25.99 27.54 -16.75
CA LYS A 271 27.04 26.70 -17.32
C LYS A 271 26.52 25.80 -18.45
N GLU A 272 27.33 25.56 -19.47
CA GLU A 272 26.98 24.76 -20.66
C GLU A 272 26.44 23.35 -20.31
N ARG A 273 27.01 22.69 -19.28
CA ARG A 273 26.51 21.39 -18.78
C ARG A 273 25.04 21.46 -18.37
N ILE A 274 24.65 22.52 -17.66
CA ILE A 274 23.28 22.69 -17.16
C ILE A 274 22.35 23.03 -18.32
N GLN A 275 22.81 23.84 -19.28
CA GLN A 275 22.06 24.11 -20.53
C GLN A 275 21.76 22.80 -21.29
N LYS A 276 22.74 21.89 -21.40
CA LYS A 276 22.54 20.54 -21.99
C LYS A 276 21.50 19.73 -21.23
N ASN A 277 21.51 19.77 -19.90
CA ASN A 277 20.51 19.07 -19.07
C ASN A 277 19.10 19.63 -19.27
N VAL A 278 18.94 20.96 -19.31
CA VAL A 278 17.66 21.62 -19.59
C VAL A 278 17.17 21.29 -20.99
N LYS A 279 18.05 21.32 -22.00
CA LYS A 279 17.72 20.94 -23.38
C LYS A 279 17.27 19.48 -23.47
N GLY A 280 17.98 18.56 -22.81
CA GLY A 280 17.60 17.15 -22.76
C GLY A 280 16.23 16.94 -22.12
N PHE A 281 15.93 17.68 -21.05
CA PHE A 281 14.62 17.65 -20.41
C PHE A 281 13.51 18.22 -21.31
N ARG A 282 13.77 19.32 -22.03
CA ARG A 282 12.83 19.88 -23.02
C ARG A 282 12.49 18.86 -24.10
N LEU A 283 13.49 18.19 -24.67
CA LEU A 283 13.30 17.20 -25.73
C LEU A 283 12.45 16.02 -25.26
N LEU A 284 12.59 15.60 -23.99
CA LEU A 284 11.71 14.61 -23.38
C LEU A 284 10.26 15.11 -23.36
N LEU A 285 10.00 16.34 -22.91
CA LEU A 285 8.64 16.90 -22.89
C LEU A 285 8.05 17.02 -24.29
N GLU A 286 8.81 17.57 -25.26
CA GLU A 286 8.39 17.71 -26.65
C GLU A 286 8.01 16.36 -27.28
N LYS A 287 8.77 15.30 -26.98
CA LYS A 287 8.46 13.93 -27.42
C LYS A 287 7.09 13.47 -26.92
N TYR A 288 6.80 13.62 -25.62
CA TYR A 288 5.53 13.15 -25.04
C TYR A 288 4.34 14.05 -25.37
N ILE A 289 4.55 15.35 -25.57
CA ILE A 289 3.54 16.25 -26.12
C ILE A 289 3.12 15.76 -27.51
N GLY A 290 4.08 15.40 -28.38
CA GLY A 290 3.79 14.86 -29.71
C GLY A 290 3.18 13.45 -29.75
N LEU A 291 3.15 12.76 -28.60
CA LEU A 291 2.51 11.43 -28.43
C LEU A 291 1.15 11.51 -27.73
N LYS A 292 0.79 12.65 -27.13
CA LYS A 292 -0.45 12.84 -26.35
C LYS A 292 -1.70 12.40 -27.11
N ASP A 293 -1.79 12.72 -28.40
CA ASP A 293 -2.96 12.43 -29.24
C ASP A 293 -2.85 11.08 -29.99
N LYS A 294 -1.73 10.37 -29.82
CA LYS A 294 -1.44 9.10 -30.54
C LYS A 294 -1.54 7.87 -29.64
N LEU A 295 -1.46 8.07 -28.33
CA LEU A 295 -1.48 7.02 -27.32
C LEU A 295 -2.64 7.26 -26.36
N SER A 296 -3.18 6.20 -25.78
CA SER A 296 -4.08 6.35 -24.63
C SER A 296 -3.35 7.00 -23.45
N VAL A 297 -4.09 7.63 -22.53
CA VAL A 297 -3.53 8.26 -21.33
C VAL A 297 -2.73 7.25 -20.49
N SER A 298 -3.22 6.00 -20.39
CA SER A 298 -2.53 4.90 -19.70
C SER A 298 -1.19 4.54 -20.35
N GLU A 299 -1.17 4.36 -21.68
CA GLU A 299 0.06 4.04 -22.44
C GLU A 299 1.07 5.18 -22.39
N LEU A 300 0.61 6.42 -22.59
CA LEU A 300 1.42 7.63 -22.51
C LEU A 300 2.12 7.74 -21.16
N THR A 301 1.36 7.56 -20.07
CA THR A 301 1.89 7.68 -18.71
C THR A 301 2.84 6.54 -18.38
N ARG A 302 2.52 5.30 -18.78
CA ARG A 302 3.40 4.14 -18.54
C ARG A 302 4.73 4.30 -19.26
N ALA A 303 4.69 4.69 -20.54
CA ALA A 303 5.89 4.97 -21.32
C ALA A 303 6.74 6.07 -20.67
N LEU A 304 6.10 7.16 -20.21
CA LEU A 304 6.78 8.26 -19.54
C LEU A 304 7.45 7.82 -18.23
N VAL A 305 6.73 7.09 -17.36
CA VAL A 305 7.25 6.59 -16.08
C VAL A 305 8.44 5.66 -16.29
N ASP A 306 8.38 4.82 -17.33
CA ASP A 306 9.46 3.90 -17.70
C ASP A 306 10.68 4.64 -18.26
N GLU A 307 10.51 5.63 -19.14
CA GLU A 307 11.61 6.43 -19.70
C GLU A 307 12.26 7.35 -18.66
N LEU A 308 11.48 7.87 -17.71
CA LEU A 308 12.00 8.57 -16.53
C LEU A 308 12.79 7.65 -15.61
N GLY A 309 12.66 6.32 -15.76
CA GLY A 309 13.37 5.34 -14.94
C GLY A 309 12.89 5.28 -13.49
N LEU A 310 11.70 5.78 -13.18
CA LEU A 310 11.16 5.86 -11.80
C LEU A 310 11.08 4.48 -11.14
N VAL A 311 10.59 3.49 -11.88
CA VAL A 311 10.49 2.11 -11.40
C VAL A 311 11.86 1.55 -11.03
N ARG A 312 12.89 1.80 -11.85
CA ARG A 312 14.26 1.33 -11.60
C ARG A 312 14.88 2.07 -10.42
N MET A 313 14.67 3.38 -10.33
CA MET A 313 15.15 4.25 -9.25
C MET A 313 14.67 3.73 -7.89
N PHE A 314 13.36 3.60 -7.70
CA PHE A 314 12.81 3.12 -6.42
C PHE A 314 13.15 1.66 -6.12
N LYS A 315 13.24 0.78 -7.13
CA LYS A 315 13.70 -0.60 -6.92
C LYS A 315 15.16 -0.67 -6.47
N SER A 316 16.01 0.27 -6.88
CA SER A 316 17.43 0.30 -6.54
C SER A 316 17.70 0.75 -5.10
N GLU A 317 16.83 1.59 -4.53
CA GLU A 317 16.96 2.10 -3.14
C GLU A 317 16.81 1.00 -2.09
N ARG A 318 16.05 -0.08 -2.38
CA ARG A 318 15.84 -1.25 -1.49
C ARG A 318 15.34 -0.93 -0.07
N THR A 319 14.78 0.26 0.15
CA THR A 319 14.15 0.67 1.41
C THR A 319 12.63 0.41 1.42
N PRO A 320 12.00 0.18 2.59
CA PRO A 320 10.54 0.10 2.72
C PRO A 320 9.80 1.31 2.14
N GLU A 321 10.34 2.51 2.32
CA GLU A 321 9.77 3.76 1.83
C GLU A 321 9.74 3.80 0.30
N ALA A 322 10.83 3.39 -0.35
CA ALA A 322 10.90 3.28 -1.81
C ALA A 322 9.93 2.23 -2.37
N LYS A 323 9.72 1.12 -1.66
CA LYS A 323 8.71 0.11 -2.03
C LYS A 323 7.29 0.73 -2.00
N ASN A 324 6.96 1.48 -0.96
CA ASN A 324 5.67 2.17 -0.83
C ASN A 324 5.47 3.21 -1.94
N ARG A 325 6.50 4.02 -2.26
CA ARG A 325 6.44 4.97 -3.39
C ARG A 325 6.19 4.27 -4.73
N LEU A 326 6.84 3.12 -4.94
CA LEU A 326 6.63 2.32 -6.14
C LEU A 326 5.19 1.77 -6.19
N GLU A 327 4.64 1.29 -5.08
CA GLU A 327 3.25 0.85 -4.99
C GLU A 327 2.28 1.98 -5.35
N ASN A 328 2.50 3.20 -4.85
CA ASN A 328 1.69 4.37 -5.17
C ASN A 328 1.73 4.74 -6.66
N ILE A 329 2.89 4.63 -7.32
CA ILE A 329 2.99 4.86 -8.77
C ILE A 329 2.24 3.78 -9.56
N ASN A 330 2.36 2.52 -9.17
CA ASN A 330 1.60 1.45 -9.84
C ASN A 330 0.09 1.59 -9.65
N GLU A 331 -0.33 2.07 -8.48
CA GLU A 331 -1.72 2.38 -8.19
C GLU A 331 -2.24 3.53 -9.07
N LEU A 332 -1.41 4.55 -9.33
CA LEU A 332 -1.75 5.62 -10.28
C LEU A 332 -1.88 5.09 -11.72
N LEU A 333 -0.96 4.22 -12.15
CA LEU A 333 -1.04 3.58 -13.47
C LEU A 333 -2.28 2.69 -13.61
N SER A 334 -2.70 2.04 -12.52
CA SER A 334 -3.92 1.24 -12.48
C SER A 334 -5.15 2.14 -12.62
N ALA A 335 -5.18 3.26 -11.89
CA ALA A 335 -6.24 4.28 -12.01
C ALA A 335 -6.40 4.80 -13.43
N LEU A 336 -5.28 5.07 -14.10
CA LEU A 336 -5.25 5.53 -15.49
C LEU A 336 -5.75 4.46 -16.47
N SER A 337 -5.39 3.20 -16.27
CA SER A 337 -5.88 2.09 -17.08
C SER A 337 -7.40 1.95 -16.94
N GLU A 338 -7.91 1.97 -15.71
CA GLU A 338 -9.34 1.88 -15.44
C GLU A 338 -10.13 3.04 -16.03
N PHE A 339 -9.55 4.25 -16.01
CA PHE A 339 -10.15 5.44 -16.61
C PHE A 339 -10.26 5.31 -18.13
N SER A 340 -9.18 4.84 -18.78
CA SER A 340 -9.16 4.57 -20.23
C SER A 340 -10.12 3.45 -20.63
N ASP A 341 -10.27 2.39 -19.82
CA ASP A 341 -11.18 1.28 -20.10
C ASP A 341 -12.66 1.70 -19.98
N SER A 342 -12.95 2.65 -19.07
CA SER A 342 -14.31 3.10 -18.79
C SER A 342 -14.86 4.05 -19.86
N ASN A 343 -14.00 4.83 -20.54
CA ASN A 343 -14.43 5.68 -21.65
C ASN A 343 -13.39 5.68 -22.80
N LYS A 344 -13.79 5.12 -23.95
CA LYS A 344 -12.91 4.91 -25.11
C LYS A 344 -12.36 6.18 -25.78
N ASP A 345 -12.96 7.35 -25.52
CA ASP A 345 -12.56 8.66 -26.07
C ASP A 345 -11.97 9.60 -25.01
N THR A 346 -11.35 9.06 -23.96
CA THR A 346 -10.82 9.86 -22.86
C THR A 346 -9.56 10.64 -23.24
N THR A 347 -9.59 11.95 -23.00
CA THR A 347 -8.43 12.81 -23.16
C THR A 347 -7.66 12.90 -21.84
N LEU A 348 -6.36 13.23 -21.95
CA LEU A 348 -5.53 13.56 -20.78
C LEU A 348 -6.13 14.70 -19.96
N ASP A 349 -6.77 15.65 -20.64
CA ASP A 349 -7.34 16.84 -20.02
C ASP A 349 -8.54 16.49 -19.12
N GLN A 350 -9.42 15.58 -19.58
CA GLN A 350 -10.53 15.06 -18.77
C GLN A 350 -10.04 14.31 -17.52
N PHE A 351 -8.97 13.52 -17.63
CA PHE A 351 -8.38 12.87 -16.45
C PHE A 351 -7.86 13.90 -15.44
N LEU A 352 -7.17 14.94 -15.92
CA LEU A 352 -6.62 15.99 -15.06
C LEU A 352 -7.72 16.85 -14.42
N GLU A 353 -8.85 17.06 -15.11
CA GLU A 353 -10.05 17.68 -14.56
C GLU A 353 -10.62 16.83 -13.42
N ASP A 354 -10.82 15.53 -13.64
CA ASP A 354 -11.30 14.58 -12.62
C ASP A 354 -10.39 14.57 -11.38
N VAL A 355 -9.08 14.52 -11.58
CA VAL A 355 -8.10 14.59 -10.49
C VAL A 355 -8.16 15.94 -9.75
N SER A 356 -8.38 17.05 -10.46
CA SER A 356 -8.44 18.39 -9.86
C SER A 356 -9.74 18.60 -9.08
N LEU A 357 -10.87 18.06 -9.56
CA LEU A 357 -12.13 17.99 -8.82
C LEU A 357 -11.98 17.15 -7.54
N VAL A 358 -11.20 16.07 -7.61
CA VAL A 358 -10.90 15.22 -6.46
C VAL A 358 -10.00 15.92 -5.43
N ALA A 359 -9.03 16.72 -5.86
CA ALA A 359 -8.08 17.39 -4.97
C ALA A 359 -8.59 18.72 -4.38
N GLY A 360 -9.59 19.34 -5.04
CA GLY A 360 -10.12 20.69 -4.74
C GLY A 360 -11.35 20.74 -3.82
N ILE A 361 -11.84 19.61 -3.31
CA ILE A 361 -12.84 19.61 -2.23
C ILE A 361 -12.09 19.90 -0.92
N ASP A 362 -11.91 21.19 -0.65
CA ASP A 362 -11.56 21.70 0.66
C ASP A 362 -12.65 21.27 1.65
N MET A 363 -12.39 20.22 2.44
CA MET A 363 -13.25 19.78 3.54
C MET A 363 -13.09 20.69 4.77
N TYR A 364 -13.18 22.00 4.58
CA TYR A 364 -13.31 22.93 5.70
C TYR A 364 -14.78 23.02 6.07
N GLU A 365 -15.24 22.12 6.96
CA GLU A 365 -16.24 22.45 7.99
C GLU A 365 -16.58 21.26 8.93
N ASP A 366 -16.28 20.02 8.57
CA ASP A 366 -16.72 18.83 9.34
C ASP A 366 -15.63 17.78 9.67
N GLU A 367 -14.36 18.20 9.85
CA GLU A 367 -13.25 17.29 10.23
C GLU A 367 -13.54 16.42 11.47
N LYS A 368 -14.51 16.80 12.31
CA LYS A 368 -14.90 16.06 13.53
C LYS A 368 -15.83 14.87 13.29
N ASN A 369 -16.53 14.80 12.16
CA ASN A 369 -17.47 13.70 11.86
C ASN A 369 -17.14 13.02 10.53
N ALA A 370 -16.01 12.34 10.50
CA ALA A 370 -15.47 11.68 9.31
C ALA A 370 -15.01 10.25 9.64
N VAL A 371 -15.09 9.35 8.66
CA VAL A 371 -14.58 7.98 8.79
C VAL A 371 -13.06 8.00 8.82
N THR A 372 -12.46 7.29 9.77
CA THR A 372 -10.99 7.29 9.92
C THR A 372 -10.36 6.19 9.06
N LEU A 373 -9.52 6.55 8.10
CA LEU A 373 -8.73 5.63 7.28
C LEU A 373 -7.29 5.63 7.77
N LEU A 374 -6.73 4.47 8.08
CA LEU A 374 -5.37 4.38 8.61
C LEU A 374 -4.75 3.00 8.40
N THR A 375 -3.42 2.94 8.47
CA THR A 375 -2.74 1.64 8.48
C THR A 375 -2.95 0.93 9.80
N LEU A 376 -2.88 -0.41 9.80
CA LEU A 376 -2.88 -1.21 11.03
C LEU A 376 -1.81 -0.78 12.03
N HIS A 377 -0.63 -0.33 11.56
CA HIS A 377 0.44 0.18 12.43
C HIS A 377 0.05 1.50 13.09
N SER A 378 -0.53 2.42 12.31
CA SER A 378 -1.01 3.72 12.80
C SER A 378 -2.17 3.59 13.78
N ALA A 379 -2.89 2.47 13.78
CA ALA A 379 -4.03 2.23 14.66
C ALA A 379 -3.63 1.86 16.09
N LYS A 380 -2.35 1.54 16.34
CA LYS A 380 -1.86 1.21 17.67
C LYS A 380 -2.11 2.36 18.65
N GLY A 381 -2.68 2.05 19.81
CA GLY A 381 -3.05 3.03 20.83
C GLY A 381 -4.39 3.74 20.60
N LEU A 382 -5.04 3.54 19.46
CA LEU A 382 -6.38 4.05 19.17
C LEU A 382 -7.45 2.99 19.47
N GLU A 383 -8.70 3.42 19.52
CA GLU A 383 -9.89 2.58 19.70
C GLU A 383 -11.10 3.21 19.00
N PHE A 384 -11.98 2.36 18.48
CA PHE A 384 -13.15 2.78 17.72
C PHE A 384 -14.35 1.85 18.00
N PRO A 385 -15.58 2.38 18.03
CA PRO A 385 -16.78 1.56 18.17
C PRO A 385 -16.88 0.45 17.12
N ILE A 386 -16.64 0.80 15.84
CA ILE A 386 -16.69 -0.14 14.72
C ILE A 386 -15.42 -0.05 13.88
N VAL A 387 -14.82 -1.22 13.61
CA VAL A 387 -13.60 -1.33 12.80
C VAL A 387 -13.83 -2.22 11.58
N PHE A 388 -13.41 -1.75 10.42
CA PHE A 388 -13.26 -2.54 9.20
C PHE A 388 -11.77 -2.87 9.01
N ILE A 389 -11.42 -4.12 8.72
CA ILE A 389 -10.07 -4.53 8.32
C ILE A 389 -10.15 -5.04 6.88
N SER A 390 -9.58 -4.26 5.96
CA SER A 390 -9.63 -4.52 4.52
C SER A 390 -8.41 -5.26 3.99
N GLY A 391 -8.58 -5.98 2.88
CA GLY A 391 -7.52 -6.74 2.24
C GLY A 391 -6.94 -7.85 3.11
N CYS A 392 -7.80 -8.60 3.80
CA CYS A 392 -7.45 -9.83 4.51
C CYS A 392 -7.20 -10.97 3.50
N GLU A 393 -6.15 -10.83 2.70
CA GLU A 393 -5.73 -11.71 1.60
C GLU A 393 -4.28 -12.15 1.80
N GLU A 394 -3.95 -13.38 1.41
CA GLU A 394 -2.54 -13.79 1.32
C GLU A 394 -1.76 -12.85 0.39
N ASP A 395 -0.50 -12.58 0.72
CA ASP A 395 0.37 -11.63 0.04
C ASP A 395 -0.03 -10.13 0.16
N ILE A 396 -1.16 -9.80 0.79
CA ILE A 396 -1.48 -8.43 1.26
C ILE A 396 -1.37 -8.37 2.77
N PHE A 397 -2.06 -9.26 3.46
CA PHE A 397 -2.10 -9.35 4.90
C PHE A 397 -2.30 -10.81 5.33
N PRO A 398 -1.21 -11.58 5.52
CA PRO A 398 0.17 -11.12 5.71
C PRO A 398 0.85 -10.61 4.42
N ILE A 399 1.73 -9.60 4.55
CA ILE A 399 2.58 -9.18 3.42
C ILE A 399 3.52 -10.32 3.00
N ALA A 400 3.59 -10.57 1.68
CA ALA A 400 4.56 -11.48 1.09
C ALA A 400 5.99 -10.98 1.33
N ASN A 401 6.76 -11.73 2.13
CA ASN A 401 8.19 -11.53 2.25
C ASN A 401 8.93 -12.60 1.42
N ARG A 402 9.88 -12.18 0.58
CA ARG A 402 10.71 -13.11 -0.23
C ARG A 402 11.49 -14.11 0.62
N PHE A 403 11.67 -13.79 1.90
CA PHE A 403 12.22 -14.66 2.93
C PHE A 403 11.12 -14.91 3.97
N ASN A 404 10.20 -15.83 3.66
CA ASN A 404 9.15 -16.29 4.57
C ASN A 404 9.78 -16.95 5.81
N SER A 405 10.19 -16.14 6.78
CA SER A 405 10.58 -16.62 8.10
C SER A 405 9.35 -16.69 9.00
N ASP A 406 9.28 -17.70 9.87
CA ASP A 406 8.25 -17.83 10.90
C ASP A 406 8.09 -16.52 11.70
N ALA A 407 9.20 -15.84 12.00
CA ALA A 407 9.22 -14.58 12.74
C ALA A 407 8.43 -13.45 12.03
N SER A 408 8.50 -13.37 10.69
CA SER A 408 7.76 -12.37 9.92
C SER A 408 6.25 -12.62 9.95
N VAL A 409 5.83 -13.89 10.00
CA VAL A 409 4.39 -14.25 10.07
C VAL A 409 3.85 -13.98 11.48
N GLU A 410 4.63 -14.29 12.52
CA GLU A 410 4.23 -13.99 13.91
C GLU A 410 4.01 -12.49 14.14
N GLU A 411 4.82 -11.63 13.53
CA GLU A 411 4.63 -10.17 13.59
C GLU A 411 3.39 -9.71 12.82
N GLU A 412 3.16 -10.20 11.60
CA GLU A 412 1.92 -9.89 10.86
C GLU A 412 0.68 -10.40 11.62
N ARG A 413 0.80 -11.49 12.38
CA ARG A 413 -0.26 -12.00 13.24
C ARG A 413 -0.52 -11.09 14.45
N ARG A 414 0.53 -10.55 15.08
CA ARG A 414 0.41 -9.49 16.10
C ARG A 414 -0.28 -8.26 15.53
N LEU A 415 0.03 -7.89 14.28
CA LEU A 415 -0.61 -6.78 13.59
C LEU A 415 -2.11 -7.03 13.36
N PHE A 416 -2.50 -8.26 13.01
CA PHE A 416 -3.92 -8.65 12.92
C PHE A 416 -4.62 -8.59 14.27
N TYR A 417 -3.98 -9.14 15.31
CA TYR A 417 -4.46 -9.06 16.69
C TYR A 417 -4.67 -7.60 17.14
N VAL A 418 -3.71 -6.72 16.88
CA VAL A 418 -3.82 -5.27 17.17
C VAL A 418 -5.02 -4.68 16.44
N GLY A 419 -5.17 -4.96 15.14
CA GLY A 419 -6.29 -4.47 14.32
C GLY A 419 -7.66 -4.85 14.85
N VAL A 420 -7.85 -6.14 15.18
CA VAL A 420 -9.13 -6.65 15.73
C VAL A 420 -9.41 -6.03 17.11
N THR A 421 -8.38 -5.90 17.96
CA THR A 421 -8.51 -5.33 19.32
C THR A 421 -8.57 -3.80 19.37
N ARG A 422 -8.63 -3.12 18.21
CA ARG A 422 -8.97 -1.70 18.14
C ARG A 422 -10.48 -1.47 18.23
N ALA A 423 -11.28 -2.50 17.95
CA ALA A 423 -12.72 -2.39 18.01
C ALA A 423 -13.25 -2.55 19.44
N GLU A 424 -14.20 -1.70 19.80
CA GLU A 424 -14.98 -1.84 21.03
C GLU A 424 -16.15 -2.80 20.83
N ASN A 425 -16.98 -2.56 19.80
CA ASN A 425 -18.29 -3.22 19.67
C ASN A 425 -18.34 -4.23 18.52
N LYS A 426 -17.83 -3.87 17.34
CA LYS A 426 -18.00 -4.68 16.13
C LYS A 426 -16.82 -4.60 15.17
N VAL A 427 -16.51 -5.73 14.54
CA VAL A 427 -15.45 -5.86 13.55
C VAL A 427 -16.01 -6.44 12.25
N PHE A 428 -15.64 -5.81 11.14
CA PHE A 428 -15.84 -6.30 9.80
C PHE A 428 -14.48 -6.62 9.19
N LEU A 429 -14.37 -7.79 8.56
CA LEU A 429 -13.21 -8.19 7.78
C LEU A 429 -13.62 -8.24 6.32
N SER A 430 -12.74 -7.92 5.38
CA SER A 430 -13.02 -8.10 3.96
C SER A 430 -11.85 -8.72 3.21
N HIS A 431 -12.18 -9.51 2.20
CA HIS A 431 -11.22 -10.01 1.22
C HIS A 431 -11.81 -9.90 -0.19
N ALA A 432 -10.99 -9.59 -1.18
CA ALA A 432 -11.30 -9.63 -2.60
C ALA A 432 -10.74 -10.91 -3.23
N ARG A 433 -11.44 -11.48 -4.22
CA ARG A 433 -10.96 -12.68 -4.96
C ARG A 433 -9.89 -12.33 -6.00
N SER A 434 -9.94 -11.13 -6.53
CA SER A 434 -8.96 -10.59 -7.46
C SER A 434 -8.61 -9.17 -7.09
N ARG A 435 -7.38 -8.75 -7.38
CA ARG A 435 -6.99 -7.35 -7.35
C ARG A 435 -6.19 -6.94 -8.55
N TYR A 436 -6.40 -5.72 -9.01
CA TYR A 436 -5.53 -5.14 -10.03
C TYR A 436 -4.17 -4.76 -9.39
N ARG A 437 -3.08 -5.35 -9.88
CA ARG A 437 -1.71 -5.08 -9.42
C ARG A 437 -0.75 -5.05 -10.61
N PHE A 438 0.07 -4.00 -10.70
CA PHE A 438 1.09 -3.86 -11.75
C PHE A 438 0.55 -3.91 -13.20
N GLY A 439 -0.72 -3.56 -13.44
CA GLY A 439 -1.32 -3.67 -14.76
C GLY A 439 -1.92 -5.04 -15.09
N GLU A 440 -1.92 -5.98 -14.16
CA GLU A 440 -2.48 -7.32 -14.32
C GLU A 440 -3.48 -7.66 -13.21
N VAL A 441 -4.46 -8.51 -13.50
CA VAL A 441 -5.38 -9.04 -12.51
C VAL A 441 -4.70 -10.17 -11.75
N ALA A 442 -4.45 -9.98 -10.46
CA ALA A 442 -3.90 -10.99 -9.56
C ALA A 442 -5.02 -11.64 -8.76
N TYR A 443 -5.18 -12.95 -8.86
CA TYR A 443 -6.10 -13.71 -8.02
C TYR A 443 -5.47 -13.98 -6.66
N GLN A 444 -6.21 -13.74 -5.59
CA GLN A 444 -5.71 -13.87 -4.23
C GLN A 444 -6.56 -14.83 -3.41
N SER A 445 -5.88 -15.58 -2.55
CA SER A 445 -6.54 -16.42 -1.56
C SER A 445 -6.83 -15.59 -0.32
N ARG A 446 -7.87 -15.97 0.44
CA ARG A 446 -8.13 -15.35 1.74
C ARG A 446 -6.93 -15.54 2.66
N SER A 447 -6.69 -14.58 3.54
CA SER A 447 -5.62 -14.64 4.53
C SER A 447 -5.76 -15.84 5.45
N ARG A 448 -4.64 -16.49 5.76
CA ARG A 448 -4.55 -17.52 6.81
C ARG A 448 -5.08 -17.07 8.15
N PHE A 449 -5.00 -15.76 8.47
CA PHE A 449 -5.51 -15.24 9.74
C PHE A 449 -7.03 -15.38 9.84
N ILE A 450 -7.74 -15.43 8.72
CA ILE A 450 -9.17 -15.74 8.67
C ILE A 450 -9.41 -17.22 9.00
N ASP A 451 -8.55 -18.12 8.52
CA ASP A 451 -8.64 -19.56 8.78
C ASP A 451 -8.21 -19.93 10.21
N GLU A 452 -7.41 -19.08 10.85
CA GLU A 452 -7.00 -19.22 12.26
C GLU A 452 -8.07 -18.77 13.27
N LEU A 453 -9.09 -18.03 12.82
CA LEU A 453 -10.21 -17.62 13.66
C LEU A 453 -11.05 -18.82 14.11
N ASP A 454 -11.54 -18.78 15.35
CA ASP A 454 -12.55 -19.74 15.80
C ASP A 454 -13.82 -19.60 14.93
N PRO A 455 -14.31 -20.68 14.27
CA PRO A 455 -15.50 -20.63 13.43
C PRO A 455 -16.75 -20.12 14.14
N SER A 456 -16.85 -20.29 15.46
CA SER A 456 -17.97 -19.76 16.26
C SER A 456 -17.95 -18.23 16.40
N THR A 457 -16.81 -17.59 16.13
CA THR A 457 -16.64 -16.14 16.22
C THR A 457 -16.84 -15.40 14.90
N LEU A 458 -16.98 -16.13 13.79
CA LEU A 458 -16.98 -15.58 12.44
C LEU A 458 -18.29 -15.86 11.69
N LEU A 459 -18.91 -14.79 11.18
CA LEU A 459 -20.05 -14.85 10.27
C LEU A 459 -19.58 -14.47 8.86
N GLU A 460 -19.57 -15.44 7.94
CA GLU A 460 -19.24 -15.17 6.54
C GLU A 460 -20.48 -14.72 5.75
N ILE A 461 -20.34 -13.60 5.04
CA ILE A 461 -21.36 -13.06 4.16
C ILE A 461 -20.81 -12.87 2.74
N ASN A 462 -21.60 -13.23 1.75
CA ASN A 462 -21.30 -12.88 0.37
C ASN A 462 -21.66 -11.41 0.16
N GLY A 463 -20.67 -10.57 -0.12
CA GLY A 463 -20.85 -9.17 -0.49
C GLY A 463 -21.48 -8.99 -1.88
N GLY A 464 -22.22 -9.98 -2.38
CA GLY A 464 -22.73 -9.97 -3.76
C GLY A 464 -23.47 -8.67 -4.10
N ILE A 465 -23.15 -8.12 -5.27
CA ILE A 465 -23.98 -7.12 -5.95
C ILE A 465 -25.40 -7.71 -6.03
N GLY A 466 -26.42 -6.93 -5.66
CA GLY A 466 -27.83 -7.27 -5.81
C GLY A 466 -28.31 -7.40 -7.26
N ARG A 467 -27.46 -7.90 -8.17
CA ARG A 467 -27.93 -8.48 -9.42
C ARG A 467 -28.44 -9.87 -9.04
N LYS A 468 -29.74 -10.12 -9.25
CA LYS A 468 -30.32 -11.47 -9.19
C LYS A 468 -29.41 -12.39 -10.00
N ALA A 469 -28.55 -13.14 -9.30
CA ALA A 469 -27.81 -14.22 -9.90
C ALA A 469 -28.86 -15.25 -10.27
N ASN A 470 -29.17 -15.36 -11.56
CA ASN A 470 -29.79 -16.57 -12.07
C ASN A 470 -28.93 -17.72 -11.56
N ARG A 471 -29.52 -18.52 -10.65
CA ARG A 471 -28.98 -19.79 -10.19
C ARG A 471 -28.94 -20.72 -11.43
N LYS A 472 -27.92 -20.58 -12.28
CA LYS A 472 -27.43 -21.71 -13.06
C LYS A 472 -26.34 -22.37 -12.22
N THR A 473 -26.65 -23.56 -11.76
CA THR A 473 -25.79 -24.47 -11.04
C THR A 473 -24.46 -24.67 -11.78
N LYS A 474 -23.42 -24.86 -10.97
CA LYS A 474 -21.98 -24.79 -11.28
C LYS A 474 -21.45 -25.94 -12.18
N LYS A 475 -22.23 -26.44 -13.15
CA LYS A 475 -21.87 -27.60 -13.97
C LYS A 475 -22.17 -27.53 -15.47
N GLU A 476 -22.73 -26.45 -16.00
CA GLU A 476 -23.17 -26.41 -17.42
C GLU A 476 -22.57 -25.30 -18.29
N VAL A 477 -21.79 -24.36 -17.74
CA VAL A 477 -21.18 -23.28 -18.57
C VAL A 477 -19.93 -23.75 -19.34
N TYR A 478 -19.45 -24.97 -19.10
CA TYR A 478 -18.28 -25.52 -19.79
C TYR A 478 -18.60 -26.17 -21.16
N TYR A 479 -19.88 -26.32 -21.52
CA TYR A 479 -20.30 -26.98 -22.77
C TYR A 479 -21.20 -26.14 -23.70
N GLU A 480 -21.80 -25.02 -23.27
CA GLU A 480 -22.72 -24.23 -24.12
C GLU A 480 -22.01 -23.24 -25.08
N TYR A 481 -20.68 -23.15 -25.10
CA TYR A 481 -19.93 -22.33 -26.08
C TYR A 481 -19.33 -23.15 -27.24
N PHE A 482 -19.64 -24.45 -27.33
CA PHE A 482 -19.06 -25.36 -28.32
C PHE A 482 -20.05 -26.01 -29.29
N ASP A 483 -21.36 -25.71 -29.21
CA ASP A 483 -22.39 -26.43 -30.00
C ASP A 483 -23.10 -25.59 -31.08
N SER A 484 -22.49 -24.51 -31.57
CA SER A 484 -23.06 -23.78 -32.71
C SER A 484 -22.01 -23.18 -33.65
N VAL A 485 -21.11 -24.01 -34.15
CA VAL A 485 -20.39 -23.73 -35.40
C VAL A 485 -20.30 -25.03 -36.19
N ASP A 486 -20.96 -25.06 -37.34
CA ASP A 486 -20.95 -26.17 -38.29
C ASP A 486 -19.52 -26.55 -38.69
N TYR A 487 -19.24 -27.84 -38.69
CA TYR A 487 -17.99 -28.41 -39.20
C TYR A 487 -18.07 -28.47 -40.73
N GLU A 488 -17.25 -27.65 -41.40
CA GLU A 488 -16.80 -27.95 -42.75
C GLU A 488 -15.36 -28.47 -42.68
N ASP A 489 -15.20 -29.73 -43.11
CA ASP A 489 -13.92 -30.34 -43.46
C ASP A 489 -13.24 -29.54 -44.58
N PHE A 490 -11.95 -29.22 -44.46
CA PHE A 490 -11.03 -29.22 -45.61
C PHE A 490 -9.54 -29.23 -45.20
N ASP A 491 -8.79 -29.84 -46.11
CA ASP A 491 -7.44 -30.39 -46.10
C ASP A 491 -6.24 -29.41 -45.96
N GLN A 492 -5.12 -30.02 -45.51
CA GLN A 492 -3.69 -29.86 -45.84
C GLN A 492 -2.87 -28.54 -45.76
N GLU A 493 -1.66 -28.76 -45.22
CA GLU A 493 -0.37 -28.09 -45.47
C GLU A 493 -0.21 -26.58 -45.17
N ASN A 494 0.15 -26.28 -43.93
CA ASN A 494 1.27 -25.40 -43.56
C ASN A 494 1.49 -25.46 -42.03
N LYS A 495 2.74 -25.48 -41.57
CA LYS A 495 3.10 -25.57 -40.13
C LYS A 495 2.67 -24.30 -39.36
N THR A 496 1.39 -24.19 -39.02
CA THR A 496 0.84 -23.13 -38.18
C THR A 496 0.27 -23.72 -36.89
N VAL A 497 0.53 -23.04 -35.77
CA VAL A 497 0.00 -23.42 -34.45
C VAL A 497 -1.52 -23.21 -34.48
N ARG A 498 -2.30 -24.27 -34.22
CA ARG A 498 -3.77 -24.22 -34.21
C ARG A 498 -4.30 -24.41 -32.78
N ILE A 499 -5.54 -23.98 -32.57
CA ILE A 499 -6.25 -24.25 -31.31
C ILE A 499 -6.32 -25.77 -31.12
N GLY A 500 -5.95 -26.25 -29.93
CA GLY A 500 -5.86 -27.67 -29.60
C GLY A 500 -4.49 -28.31 -29.77
N SER A 501 -3.52 -27.67 -30.45
CA SER A 501 -2.16 -28.20 -30.61
C SER A 501 -1.46 -28.39 -29.24
N ARG A 502 -0.70 -29.49 -29.10
CA ARG A 502 0.20 -29.71 -27.97
C ARG A 502 1.53 -29.04 -28.25
N VAL A 503 2.01 -28.23 -27.30
CA VAL A 503 3.24 -27.45 -27.44
C VAL A 503 4.13 -27.63 -26.23
N MET A 504 5.44 -27.58 -26.45
CA MET A 504 6.47 -27.56 -25.41
C MET A 504 7.17 -26.20 -25.42
N HIS A 505 7.23 -25.56 -24.25
CA HIS A 505 7.96 -24.32 -24.03
C HIS A 505 9.14 -24.54 -23.09
N GLU A 506 10.34 -24.06 -23.43
CA GLU A 506 11.57 -24.30 -22.66
C GLU A 506 11.45 -23.93 -21.17
N LYS A 507 10.67 -22.90 -20.85
CA LYS A 507 10.46 -22.42 -19.46
C LYS A 507 9.21 -22.96 -18.77
N PHE A 508 8.16 -23.31 -19.53
CA PHE A 508 6.82 -23.57 -18.97
C PHE A 508 6.37 -25.02 -19.15
N GLY A 509 7.13 -25.85 -19.85
CA GLY A 509 6.85 -27.26 -20.03
C GLY A 509 5.77 -27.52 -21.08
N LEU A 510 5.07 -28.64 -20.91
CA LEU A 510 3.97 -29.09 -21.78
C LEU A 510 2.73 -28.22 -21.59
N GLY A 511 2.13 -27.82 -22.70
CA GLY A 511 0.87 -27.08 -22.70
C GLY A 511 0.02 -27.35 -23.92
N LYS A 512 -1.24 -26.94 -23.84
CA LYS A 512 -2.23 -27.03 -24.92
C LYS A 512 -2.66 -25.63 -25.34
N VAL A 513 -2.65 -25.36 -26.64
CA VAL A 513 -3.11 -24.08 -27.18
C VAL A 513 -4.63 -24.01 -27.04
N VAL A 514 -5.12 -23.00 -26.34
CA VAL A 514 -6.54 -22.77 -26.06
C VAL A 514 -7.13 -21.65 -26.91
N ASP A 515 -6.31 -20.73 -27.39
CA ASP A 515 -6.77 -19.62 -28.23
C ASP A 515 -5.61 -19.07 -29.09
N VAL A 516 -5.94 -18.52 -30.27
CA VAL A 516 -4.97 -17.86 -31.16
C VAL A 516 -5.60 -16.57 -31.71
N VAL A 517 -5.01 -15.42 -31.37
CA VAL A 517 -5.54 -14.09 -31.72
C VAL A 517 -4.47 -13.26 -32.45
N GLY A 518 -4.87 -12.61 -33.53
CA GLY A 518 -4.03 -11.72 -34.34
C GLY A 518 -3.72 -12.27 -35.74
N SER A 519 -2.84 -11.59 -36.46
CA SER A 519 -2.40 -12.00 -37.80
C SER A 519 -0.91 -11.66 -38.01
N GLY A 520 -0.25 -12.44 -38.88
CA GLY A 520 1.16 -12.24 -39.24
C GLY A 520 2.11 -12.26 -38.04
N ASP A 521 2.96 -11.23 -37.94
CA ASP A 521 4.00 -11.11 -36.91
C ASP A 521 3.47 -10.82 -35.49
N MET A 522 2.20 -10.42 -35.37
CA MET A 522 1.54 -10.10 -34.09
C MET A 522 0.66 -11.26 -33.58
N LEU A 523 0.76 -12.44 -34.18
CA LEU A 523 -0.01 -13.63 -33.81
C LEU A 523 0.33 -14.08 -32.38
N LYS A 524 -0.67 -14.05 -31.49
CA LYS A 524 -0.57 -14.47 -30.09
C LYS A 524 -1.29 -15.79 -29.89
N ALA A 525 -0.67 -16.74 -29.19
CA ALA A 525 -1.30 -17.97 -28.75
C ALA A 525 -1.47 -17.95 -27.23
N THR A 526 -2.67 -18.26 -26.75
CA THR A 526 -2.93 -18.56 -25.35
C THR A 526 -2.70 -20.05 -25.12
N VAL A 527 -1.78 -20.39 -24.23
CA VAL A 527 -1.40 -21.77 -23.93
C VAL A 527 -1.68 -22.07 -22.46
N ALA A 528 -2.42 -23.14 -22.21
CA ALA A 528 -2.65 -23.69 -20.89
C ALA A 528 -1.58 -24.77 -20.60
N PHE A 529 -0.69 -24.51 -19.65
CA PHE A 529 0.37 -25.43 -19.22
C PHE A 529 -0.12 -26.33 -18.08
N GLU A 530 0.44 -27.54 -17.96
CA GLU A 530 -0.01 -28.57 -17.01
C GLU A 530 0.00 -28.12 -15.52
N ASN A 531 0.76 -27.09 -15.17
CA ASN A 531 0.81 -26.52 -13.82
C ASN A 531 -0.29 -25.47 -13.54
N ASN A 532 -1.47 -25.57 -14.17
CA ASN A 532 -2.57 -24.58 -14.09
C ASN A 532 -2.18 -23.13 -14.45
N ASN A 533 -1.10 -22.96 -15.25
CA ASN A 533 -0.65 -21.66 -15.71
C ASN A 533 -1.14 -21.41 -17.14
N VAL A 534 -1.99 -20.40 -17.33
CA VAL A 534 -2.38 -19.93 -18.65
C VAL A 534 -1.50 -18.73 -19.03
N LYS A 535 -0.85 -18.79 -20.19
CA LYS A 535 0.02 -17.70 -20.68
C LYS A 535 -0.34 -17.34 -22.11
N GLN A 536 -0.41 -16.04 -22.39
CA GLN A 536 -0.52 -15.53 -23.75
C GLN A 536 0.90 -15.21 -24.26
N LEU A 537 1.26 -15.81 -25.39
CA LEU A 537 2.61 -15.79 -25.94
C LEU A 537 2.56 -15.33 -27.40
N MET A 538 3.39 -14.36 -27.80
CA MET A 538 3.56 -14.02 -29.21
C MET A 538 4.37 -15.12 -29.91
N LEU A 539 3.78 -15.76 -30.92
CA LEU A 539 4.34 -16.96 -31.56
C LEU A 539 5.73 -16.72 -32.18
N LYS A 540 5.98 -15.50 -32.67
CA LYS A 540 7.29 -15.08 -33.22
C LYS A 540 8.44 -15.14 -32.21
N PHE A 541 8.14 -14.95 -30.92
CA PHE A 541 9.16 -14.87 -29.86
C PHE A 541 9.11 -16.03 -28.86
N ALA A 542 8.01 -16.80 -28.86
CA ALA A 542 7.74 -17.81 -27.85
C ALA A 542 8.54 -19.12 -28.00
N LYS A 543 9.23 -19.34 -29.14
CA LYS A 543 10.02 -20.56 -29.43
C LYS A 543 9.30 -21.87 -29.05
N LEU A 544 7.99 -21.96 -29.35
CA LEU A 544 7.19 -23.14 -29.04
C LEU A 544 7.56 -24.29 -29.98
N LYS A 545 7.87 -25.47 -29.41
CA LYS A 545 7.98 -26.71 -30.19
C LYS A 545 6.62 -27.39 -30.24
N ILE A 546 6.07 -27.59 -31.43
CA ILE A 546 4.84 -28.33 -31.63
C ILE A 546 5.15 -29.82 -31.46
N LEU A 547 4.39 -30.49 -30.60
CA LEU A 547 4.48 -31.94 -30.40
C LEU A 547 3.34 -32.59 -31.20
N HIS A 548 3.69 -33.57 -32.04
CA HIS A 548 2.74 -34.35 -32.83
C HIS A 548 2.00 -35.38 -31.98
#